data_AF-A0A4R6M6W3-F1
#
_entry.id   AF-A0A4R6M6W3-F1
#
_cell.length_a   1.000
_cell.length_b   1.000
_cell.length_c   1.000
_cell.angle_alpha   90.00
_cell.angle_beta   90.00
_cell.angle_gamma   90.00
#
_symmetry.space_group_name_H-M   'P 1'
#
loop_
_entity.id
_entity.type
_entity.pdbx_description
1 polymer ?
#
loop_
_entity_poly.entity_id
_entity_poly.type
_entity_poly.pdbx_seq_one_letter_code
_entity_poly.pdbx_strand_id
1 'polypeptide(L)'
;MKNIKHINLDKYSNADYEFIESNIYRNKEEDIYVFALNFDLEENESSQYPLEDILDKFYLHVSDFIDEDAFNTEKNVNLELGGDLEDVQKAVKSIIGKRVFNSEYIGEDGNTYLNLVIE
;
A
#
# COMPACT_ATOMS: atom_id res chain seq x y z
N MET A 1 -7.44 2.15 6.85
CA MET A 1 -7.55 1.92 5.40
C MET A 1 -8.54 0.79 5.20
N LYS A 2 -9.53 1.00 4.33
CA LYS A 2 -10.54 -0.01 3.99
C LYS A 2 -10.82 0.00 2.50
N ASN A 3 -11.61 -0.97 2.03
CA ASN A 3 -11.98 -1.13 0.63
C ASN A 3 -10.76 -1.19 -0.31
N ILE A 4 -9.65 -1.76 0.19
CA ILE A 4 -8.38 -1.80 -0.52
C ILE A 4 -8.54 -2.69 -1.76
N LYS A 5 -8.32 -2.12 -2.93
CA LYS A 5 -8.52 -2.80 -4.22
C LYS A 5 -7.41 -2.45 -5.18
N HIS A 6 -7.13 -3.35 -6.10
CA HIS A 6 -6.28 -3.04 -7.25
C HIS A 6 -6.92 -1.97 -8.12
N ILE A 7 -6.07 -1.14 -8.70
CA ILE A 7 -6.40 -0.29 -9.84
C ILE A 7 -5.40 -0.60 -10.97
N ASN A 8 -5.84 -0.43 -12.21
CA ASN A 8 -4.97 -0.58 -13.36
C ASN A 8 -4.56 0.81 -13.86
N LEU A 9 -3.27 1.01 -14.09
CA LEU A 9 -2.75 2.28 -14.61
C LEU A 9 -2.48 2.15 -16.11
N ASP A 10 -2.78 3.19 -16.87
CA ASP A 10 -2.57 3.20 -18.32
C ASP A 10 -1.09 2.94 -18.69
N LYS A 11 -0.16 3.40 -17.83
CA LYS A 11 1.29 3.21 -18.01
C LYS A 11 1.71 1.74 -18.11
N TYR A 12 0.97 0.83 -17.49
CA TYR A 12 1.26 -0.61 -17.56
C TYR A 12 1.07 -1.23 -18.95
N SER A 13 0.45 -0.51 -19.89
CA SER A 13 0.29 -0.98 -21.26
C SER A 13 1.51 -0.74 -22.13
N ASN A 14 2.53 -0.01 -21.64
CA ASN A 14 3.75 0.27 -22.39
C ASN A 14 4.75 -0.92 -22.31
N ALA A 15 5.84 -0.85 -23.08
CA ALA A 15 6.83 -1.94 -23.13
C ALA A 15 7.76 -1.99 -21.90
N ASP A 16 7.74 -0.97 -21.05
CA ASP A 16 8.61 -0.85 -19.88
C ASP A 16 8.06 -1.63 -18.69
N TYR A 17 6.77 -1.97 -18.72
CA TYR A 17 6.14 -2.86 -17.75
C TYR A 17 5.96 -4.28 -18.31
N GLU A 18 6.08 -5.27 -17.43
CA GLU A 18 5.78 -6.67 -17.70
C GLU A 18 4.81 -7.20 -16.65
N PHE A 19 3.66 -7.71 -17.08
CA PHE A 19 2.72 -8.35 -16.17
C PHE A 19 3.31 -9.64 -15.61
N ILE A 20 3.30 -9.78 -14.28
CA ILE A 20 3.79 -10.98 -13.58
C ILE A 20 2.59 -11.85 -13.19
N GLU A 21 1.78 -11.37 -12.22
CA GLU A 21 0.56 -12.03 -11.76
C GLU A 21 -0.24 -11.09 -10.86
N SER A 22 -1.54 -11.35 -10.63
CA SER A 22 -2.32 -10.64 -9.58
C SER A 22 -2.24 -9.10 -9.61
N ASN A 23 -2.18 -8.47 -10.79
CA ASN A 23 -1.95 -7.03 -10.99
C ASN A 23 -0.59 -6.51 -10.47
N ILE A 24 0.38 -7.39 -10.31
CA ILE A 24 1.79 -7.07 -10.09
C ILE A 24 2.47 -7.00 -11.46
N TYR A 25 3.23 -5.93 -11.65
CA TYR A 25 4.01 -5.68 -12.85
C TYR A 25 5.48 -5.49 -12.48
N ARG A 26 6.40 -5.91 -13.33
CA ARG A 26 7.82 -5.52 -13.22
C ARG A 26 8.02 -4.22 -13.99
N ASN A 27 8.54 -3.20 -13.32
CA ASN A 27 9.08 -2.01 -13.97
C ASN A 27 10.53 -2.32 -14.43
N LYS A 28 10.75 -2.41 -15.74
CA LYS A 28 12.06 -2.80 -16.31
C LYS A 28 13.11 -1.69 -16.24
N GLU A 29 12.69 -0.43 -16.15
CA GLU A 29 13.62 0.70 -16.06
C GLU A 29 14.30 0.76 -14.69
N GLU A 30 13.51 0.53 -13.64
CA GLU A 30 13.97 0.58 -12.24
C GLU A 30 14.34 -0.80 -11.68
N ASP A 31 14.02 -1.87 -12.41
CA ASP A 31 14.20 -3.27 -12.01
C ASP A 31 13.51 -3.62 -10.66
N ILE A 32 12.30 -3.08 -10.46
CA ILE A 32 11.46 -3.33 -9.28
C ILE A 32 10.11 -3.94 -9.69
N TYR A 33 9.35 -4.42 -8.71
CA TYR A 33 8.00 -4.91 -8.88
C TYR A 33 7.02 -3.92 -8.27
N VAL A 34 5.93 -3.65 -8.97
CA VAL A 34 4.95 -2.64 -8.60
C VAL A 34 3.53 -3.17 -8.69
N PHE A 35 2.65 -2.60 -7.88
CA PHE A 35 1.21 -2.75 -8.01
C PHE A 35 0.52 -1.46 -7.61
N ALA A 36 -0.53 -1.09 -8.34
CA ALA A 36 -1.34 0.06 -8.01
C ALA A 36 -2.59 -0.34 -7.23
N LEU A 37 -2.95 0.48 -6.24
CA LEU A 37 -4.12 0.28 -5.40
C LEU A 37 -4.89 1.57 -5.14
N ASN A 38 -6.15 1.38 -4.78
CA ASN A 38 -7.02 2.40 -4.19
C ASN A 38 -7.49 1.94 -2.82
N PHE A 39 -7.62 2.86 -1.89
CA PHE A 39 -8.20 2.61 -0.57
C PHE A 39 -8.89 3.85 0.00
N ASP A 40 -9.75 3.62 0.98
CA ASP A 40 -10.37 4.69 1.77
C ASP A 40 -9.71 4.79 3.14
N LEU A 41 -9.37 6.01 3.54
CA LEU A 41 -9.02 6.37 4.91
C LEU A 41 -10.27 6.41 5.78
N GLU A 42 -10.14 5.93 7.00
CA GLU A 42 -11.15 6.09 8.04
C GLU A 42 -11.04 7.47 8.73
N GLU A 43 -12.03 7.85 9.54
CA GLU A 43 -12.12 9.18 10.16
C GLU A 43 -10.85 9.55 10.95
N ASN A 44 -10.32 8.59 11.71
CA ASN A 44 -9.17 8.77 12.60
C ASN A 44 -7.81 8.52 11.93
N GLU A 45 -7.78 8.33 10.62
CA GLU A 45 -6.58 8.03 9.87
C GLU A 45 -6.09 9.25 9.08
N SER A 46 -4.77 9.33 8.94
CA SER A 46 -4.10 10.25 8.04
C SER A 46 -3.66 9.50 6.79
N SER A 47 -3.18 10.24 5.79
CA SER A 47 -2.55 9.64 4.61
C SER A 47 -1.26 8.88 4.94
N GLN A 48 -0.67 9.13 6.12
CA GLN A 48 0.54 8.45 6.59
C GLN A 48 0.22 7.14 7.33
N TYR A 49 -0.69 7.15 8.31
CA TYR A 49 -1.00 5.94 9.10
C TYR A 49 -2.41 5.44 8.80
N PRO A 50 -2.58 4.14 8.46
CA PRO A 50 -1.65 3.01 8.67
C PRO A 50 -0.72 2.67 7.49
N LEU A 51 -0.62 3.52 6.46
CA LEU A 51 0.17 3.22 5.25
C LEU A 51 1.66 2.99 5.55
N GLU A 52 2.30 3.83 6.35
CA GLU A 52 3.72 3.73 6.69
C GLU A 52 4.06 2.38 7.32
N ASP A 53 3.22 1.89 8.24
CA ASP A 53 3.40 0.57 8.85
C ASP A 53 3.24 -0.59 7.84
N ILE A 54 2.42 -0.42 6.79
CA ILE A 54 2.36 -1.39 5.67
C ILE A 54 3.67 -1.37 4.90
N LEU A 55 4.17 -0.17 4.58
CA LEU A 55 5.43 -0.01 3.84
C LEU A 55 6.59 -0.66 4.61
N ASP A 56 6.71 -0.39 5.90
CA ASP A 56 7.75 -0.97 6.75
C ASP A 56 7.58 -2.48 6.92
N LYS A 57 6.36 -2.97 7.17
CA LYS A 57 6.10 -4.40 7.39
C LYS A 57 6.41 -5.26 6.17
N PHE A 58 6.17 -4.72 4.98
CA PHE A 58 6.35 -5.44 3.72
C PHE A 58 7.52 -4.90 2.89
N TYR A 59 8.43 -4.10 3.46
CA TYR A 59 9.59 -3.55 2.76
C TYR A 59 9.26 -2.87 1.42
N LEU A 60 8.17 -2.10 1.39
CA LEU A 60 7.71 -1.38 0.21
C LEU A 60 8.06 0.11 0.28
N HIS A 61 7.96 0.77 -0.86
CA HIS A 61 7.97 2.24 -0.97
C HIS A 61 6.81 2.70 -1.86
N VAL A 62 6.43 3.98 -1.76
CA VAL A 62 5.56 4.60 -2.75
C VAL A 62 6.39 4.83 -4.01
N SER A 63 6.07 4.12 -5.09
CA SER A 63 6.71 4.27 -6.39
C SER A 63 6.08 5.41 -7.19
N ASP A 64 4.78 5.65 -7.00
CA ASP A 64 4.06 6.75 -7.66
C ASP A 64 2.92 7.29 -6.81
N PHE A 65 2.86 8.62 -6.69
CA PHE A 65 1.71 9.36 -6.16
C PHE A 65 0.82 9.73 -7.34
N ILE A 66 -0.14 8.85 -7.66
CA ILE A 66 -1.03 9.00 -8.82
C ILE A 66 -1.79 10.34 -8.78
N ASP A 67 -2.15 10.80 -7.59
CA ASP A 67 -2.69 12.13 -7.33
C ASP A 67 -2.16 12.63 -5.98
N GLU A 68 -1.08 13.41 -6.02
CA GLU A 68 -0.40 13.93 -4.83
C GLU A 68 -1.27 14.92 -4.03
N ASP A 69 -2.08 15.73 -4.71
CA ASP A 69 -3.01 16.65 -4.05
C ASP A 69 -4.09 15.87 -3.29
N ALA A 70 -4.66 14.84 -3.93
CA ALA A 70 -5.64 13.97 -3.29
C ALA A 70 -5.03 13.16 -2.14
N PHE A 71 -3.78 12.70 -2.26
CA PHE A 71 -3.09 12.01 -1.16
C PHE A 71 -3.06 12.84 0.14
N ASN A 72 -2.98 14.17 0.05
CA ASN A 72 -2.88 15.04 1.21
C ASN A 72 -4.23 15.57 1.72
N THR A 73 -5.28 15.53 0.90
CA THR A 73 -6.55 16.24 1.18
C THR A 73 -7.77 15.35 1.18
N GLU A 74 -7.74 14.23 0.47
CA GLU A 74 -8.89 13.36 0.25
C GLU A 74 -8.84 12.10 1.11
N LYS A 75 -10.02 11.52 1.34
CA LYS A 75 -10.14 10.24 2.05
C LYS A 75 -9.99 9.04 1.11
N ASN A 76 -10.17 9.19 -0.19
CA ASN A 76 -9.95 8.14 -1.17
C ASN A 76 -8.58 8.35 -1.83
N VAL A 77 -7.69 7.38 -1.69
CA VAL A 77 -6.27 7.53 -2.03
C VAL A 77 -5.87 6.50 -3.09
N ASN A 78 -5.13 6.96 -4.10
CA ASN A 78 -4.57 6.13 -5.17
C ASN A 78 -3.04 6.19 -5.11
N LEU A 79 -2.38 5.03 -5.04
CA LEU A 79 -0.92 4.94 -5.05
C LEU A 79 -0.45 3.77 -5.92
N GLU A 80 0.78 3.88 -6.39
CA GLU A 80 1.58 2.72 -6.79
C GLU A 80 2.62 2.43 -5.72
N LEU A 81 2.67 1.17 -5.28
CA LEU A 81 3.68 0.71 -4.34
C LEU A 81 4.67 -0.18 -5.07
N GLY A 82 5.95 -0.05 -4.70
CA GLY A 82 7.07 -0.77 -5.30
C GLY A 82 7.91 -1.49 -4.26
N GLY A 83 8.59 -2.56 -4.69
CA GLY A 83 9.53 -3.33 -3.88
C GLY A 83 10.04 -4.57 -4.60
N ASP A 84 10.64 -5.49 -3.83
CA ASP A 84 11.04 -6.80 -4.33
C ASP A 84 9.82 -7.70 -4.58
N LEU A 85 9.92 -8.63 -5.54
CA LEU A 85 8.78 -9.46 -5.96
C LEU A 85 8.12 -10.21 -4.79
N GLU A 86 8.92 -10.86 -3.95
CA GLU A 86 8.41 -11.67 -2.84
C GLU A 86 7.63 -10.81 -1.83
N ASP A 87 8.11 -9.60 -1.59
CA ASP A 87 7.54 -8.68 -0.62
C ASP A 87 6.27 -8.00 -1.15
N VAL A 88 6.26 -7.63 -2.43
CA VAL A 88 5.05 -7.19 -3.14
C VAL A 88 3.99 -8.29 -3.17
N GLN A 89 4.36 -9.54 -3.44
CA GLN A 89 3.44 -10.69 -3.41
C GLN A 89 2.84 -10.88 -2.02
N LYS A 90 3.66 -10.81 -0.95
CA LYS A 90 3.19 -10.89 0.44
C LYS A 90 2.22 -9.76 0.76
N ALA A 91 2.54 -8.52 0.37
CA ALA A 91 1.69 -7.37 0.61
C ALA A 91 0.34 -7.52 -0.09
N VAL A 92 0.34 -7.78 -1.41
CA VAL A 92 -0.87 -7.98 -2.22
C VAL A 92 -1.78 -9.04 -1.60
N LYS A 93 -1.23 -10.20 -1.24
CA LYS A 93 -1.99 -11.28 -0.58
C LYS A 93 -2.55 -10.88 0.79
N SER A 94 -1.86 -9.98 1.49
CA SER A 94 -2.21 -9.62 2.87
C SER A 94 -3.18 -8.45 2.96
N ILE A 95 -3.16 -7.48 2.05
CA ILE A 95 -3.91 -6.22 2.21
C ILE A 95 -5.08 -6.07 1.22
N ILE A 96 -5.05 -6.73 0.07
CA ILE A 96 -6.12 -6.56 -0.94
C ILE A 96 -7.43 -7.19 -0.44
N GLY A 97 -8.51 -6.42 -0.49
CA GLY A 97 -9.82 -6.81 0.03
C GLY A 97 -9.93 -6.82 1.54
N LYS A 98 -8.91 -6.31 2.24
CA LYS A 98 -8.80 -6.32 3.70
C LYS A 98 -9.01 -4.92 4.28
N ARG A 99 -9.25 -4.87 5.58
CA ARG A 99 -9.21 -3.63 6.36
C ARG A 99 -7.89 -3.60 7.13
N VAL A 100 -7.18 -2.49 7.08
CA VAL A 100 -5.90 -2.29 7.76
C VAL A 100 -5.99 -1.05 8.62
N PHE A 101 -5.59 -1.13 9.89
CA PHE A 101 -5.66 -0.02 10.85
C PHE A 101 -4.66 -0.21 11.98
N ASN A 102 -4.32 0.87 12.67
CA ASN A 102 -3.54 0.81 13.90
C ASN A 102 -4.47 0.66 15.12
N SER A 103 -4.14 -0.28 16.00
CA SER A 103 -4.80 -0.46 17.29
C SER A 103 -3.81 -0.20 18.42
N GLU A 104 -4.27 0.50 19.45
CA GLU A 104 -3.50 0.68 20.68
C GLU A 104 -3.45 -0.60 21.51
N TYR A 105 -2.33 -0.82 22.21
CA TYR A 105 -2.19 -1.80 23.28
C TYR A 105 -1.26 -1.28 24.38
N ILE A 106 -1.41 -1.82 25.60
CA ILE A 106 -0.56 -1.46 26.74
C ILE A 106 0.56 -2.50 26.86
N GLY A 107 1.81 -2.03 26.82
CA GLY A 107 2.99 -2.86 27.02
C GLY A 107 3.18 -3.27 28.49
N GLU A 108 4.08 -4.22 28.73
CA GLU A 108 4.42 -4.69 30.09
C GLU A 108 5.03 -3.58 30.97
N ASP A 109 5.60 -2.56 30.34
CA ASP A 109 6.14 -1.36 31.00
C ASP A 109 5.07 -0.29 31.30
N GLY A 110 3.81 -0.55 30.94
CA GLY A 110 2.67 0.36 31.14
C GLY A 110 2.53 1.45 30.08
N ASN A 111 3.40 1.48 29.04
CA ASN A 111 3.30 2.46 27.96
C ASN A 111 2.30 2.00 26.88
N THR A 112 1.67 2.96 26.20
CA THR A 112 0.80 2.70 25.05
C THR A 112 1.63 2.57 23.78
N TYR A 113 1.38 1.51 23.02
CA TYR A 113 1.99 1.23 21.73
C TYR A 113 0.92 1.05 20.66
N LEU A 114 1.32 1.24 19.40
CA LEU A 114 0.48 0.94 18.25
C LEU A 114 0.87 -0.41 17.64
N ASN A 115 -0.14 -1.17 17.23
CA ASN A 115 0.01 -2.40 16.46
C ASN A 115 -0.75 -2.29 15.16
N LEU A 116 -0.12 -2.65 14.05
CA LEU A 116 -0.79 -2.78 12.75
C LEU A 116 -1.67 -4.02 12.73
N VAL A 117 -2.97 -3.84 12.50
CA VAL A 117 -3.97 -4.90 12.38
C VAL A 117 -4.43 -4.99 10.93
N ILE A 118 -4.54 -6.23 10.42
CA ILE A 118 -5.03 -6.55 9.08
C ILE A 118 -6.17 -7.58 9.23
N GLU A 119 -7.39 -7.24 8.81
CA GLU A 119 -8.63 -8.04 8.95
C GLU A 119 -9.20 -8.50 7.60
#